data_AF-A0A0W1AS37-F1
#
_entry.id   AF-A0A0W1AS37-F1
#
_cell.length_a   1.000
_cell.length_b   1.000
_cell.length_c   1.000
_cell.angle_alpha   90.00
_cell.angle_beta   90.00
_cell.angle_gamma   90.00
#
_symmetry.space_group_name_H-M   'P 1'
#
loop_
_entity.id
_entity.type
_entity.pdbx_description
1 polymer ?
#
loop_
_entity_poly.entity_id
_entity_poly.type
_entity_poly.pdbx_seq_one_letter_code
_entity_poly.pdbx_strand_id
1 'polypeptide(L)'
;MFQEQQTNLHTTSLLRFPVFIEKKNYSGAHPKLLSDPSLRECALLSLEQELGILSQALIIPLGKTVEGMLRLLVSEGKLDDQRCLWGFPHPSGANGHRFKQFASHQEDMTKTLQDHLWNG
;
A
#
# COMPACT_ATOMS: atom_id res chain seq x y z
N MET A 1 5.85 17.06 -15.98
CA MET A 1 6.73 15.88 -15.73
C MET A 1 7.43 16.16 -14.41
N PHE A 2 7.14 15.39 -13.37
CA PHE A 2 7.45 15.70 -11.96
C PHE A 2 8.95 15.66 -11.63
N GLN A 3 9.71 16.71 -11.93
CA GLN A 3 11.15 16.77 -11.63
C GLN A 3 11.52 17.58 -10.37
N GLU A 4 10.62 18.41 -9.81
CA GLU A 4 11.01 19.36 -8.74
C GLU A 4 10.64 18.97 -7.30
N GLN A 5 10.02 17.81 -7.04
CA GLN A 5 9.53 17.43 -5.69
C GLN A 5 9.95 16.02 -5.20
N GLN A 6 11.05 15.46 -5.69
CA GLN A 6 11.48 14.10 -5.31
C GLN A 6 11.75 13.92 -3.79
N THR A 7 11.93 14.99 -3.02
CA THR A 7 12.16 14.90 -1.57
C THR A 7 10.92 14.48 -0.77
N ASN A 8 9.72 14.62 -1.32
CA ASN A 8 8.47 14.37 -0.59
C ASN A 8 7.81 13.02 -0.95
N LEU A 9 8.39 12.28 -1.89
CA LEU A 9 7.87 10.99 -2.34
C LEU A 9 8.85 9.87 -1.98
N HIS A 10 8.42 8.98 -1.11
CA HIS A 10 9.10 7.71 -0.87
C HIS A 10 8.29 6.59 -1.51
N THR A 11 8.93 5.79 -2.37
CA THR A 11 8.32 4.61 -2.97
C THR A 11 8.94 3.35 -2.38
N THR A 12 8.11 2.36 -2.14
CA THR A 12 8.54 1.07 -1.61
C THR A 12 7.68 -0.07 -2.16
N SER A 13 8.13 -1.30 -1.95
CA SER A 13 7.45 -2.53 -2.30
C SER A 13 7.20 -3.38 -1.07
N LEU A 14 6.00 -3.94 -0.97
CA LEU A 14 5.64 -4.87 0.10
C LEU A 14 6.58 -6.08 0.19
N LEU A 15 7.03 -6.57 -0.97
CA LEU A 15 8.08 -7.58 -1.08
C LEU A 15 9.32 -6.91 -1.66
N ARG A 16 10.40 -6.81 -0.87
CA ARG A 16 11.62 -6.09 -1.25
C ARG A 16 12.36 -6.74 -2.43
N PHE A 17 12.21 -8.04 -2.59
CA PHE A 17 12.83 -8.82 -3.67
C PHE A 17 11.77 -9.44 -4.58
N PRO A 18 12.07 -9.66 -5.87
CA PRO A 18 11.18 -10.36 -6.78
C PRO A 18 10.86 -11.76 -6.26
N VAL A 19 9.56 -12.06 -6.13
CA VAL A 19 9.07 -13.38 -5.73
C VAL A 19 8.51 -14.11 -6.93
N PHE A 20 8.89 -15.38 -7.08
CA PHE A 20 8.42 -16.26 -8.14
C PHE A 20 7.74 -17.48 -7.56
N ILE A 21 6.58 -17.82 -8.10
CA ILE A 21 5.87 -19.07 -7.82
C ILE A 21 5.83 -19.85 -9.13
N GLU A 22 6.33 -21.09 -9.12
CA GLU A 22 6.40 -21.94 -10.32
C GLU A 22 7.06 -21.24 -11.53
N LYS A 23 8.17 -20.52 -11.29
CA LYS A 23 8.92 -19.73 -12.29
C LYS A 23 8.13 -18.57 -12.92
N LYS A 24 6.96 -18.22 -12.38
CA LYS A 24 6.15 -17.06 -12.81
C LYS A 24 6.21 -15.96 -11.76
N ASN A 25 6.12 -14.71 -12.21
CA ASN A 25 6.02 -13.57 -11.32
C ASN A 25 4.84 -13.74 -10.36
N TYR A 26 5.11 -13.60 -9.06
CA TYR A 26 4.08 -13.67 -8.06
C TYR A 26 3.17 -12.42 -8.13
N SER A 27 1.87 -12.64 -8.24
CA SER A 27 0.87 -11.57 -8.39
C SER A 27 0.23 -11.12 -7.07
N GLY A 28 0.61 -11.73 -5.94
CA GLY A 28 -0.04 -11.50 -4.64
C GLY A 28 -1.30 -12.35 -4.39
N ALA A 29 -1.78 -13.13 -5.37
CA ALA A 29 -3.05 -13.85 -5.29
C ALA A 29 -2.93 -15.34 -4.94
N HIS A 30 -1.95 -16.05 -5.51
CA HIS A 30 -1.81 -17.50 -5.35
C HIS A 30 -0.33 -17.88 -5.08
N PRO A 31 0.02 -18.31 -3.86
CA PRO A 31 -0.82 -18.30 -2.65
C PRO A 31 -1.20 -16.86 -2.22
N LYS A 32 -2.24 -16.67 -1.40
CA LYS A 32 -2.56 -15.32 -0.90
C LYS A 32 -1.47 -14.91 0.09
N LEU A 33 -0.91 -13.70 -0.08
CA LEU A 33 0.22 -13.23 0.72
C LEU A 33 -0.05 -13.31 2.22
N LEU A 34 -1.24 -12.88 2.67
CA LEU A 34 -1.65 -12.91 4.07
C LEU A 34 -1.80 -14.32 4.66
N SER A 35 -2.10 -15.32 3.84
CA SER A 35 -2.33 -16.70 4.30
C SER A 35 -1.07 -17.55 4.31
N ASP A 36 -0.02 -17.12 3.61
CA ASP A 36 1.26 -17.81 3.57
C ASP A 36 2.18 -17.20 4.65
N PRO A 37 2.57 -17.96 5.70
CA PRO A 37 3.33 -17.41 6.83
C PRO A 37 4.66 -16.79 6.40
N SER A 38 5.39 -17.44 5.48
CA SER A 38 6.70 -16.99 5.02
C SER A 38 6.61 -15.72 4.20
N LEU A 39 5.65 -15.63 3.28
CA LEU A 39 5.42 -14.41 2.49
C LEU A 39 4.93 -13.26 3.36
N ARG A 40 4.05 -13.55 4.33
CA ARG A 40 3.57 -12.56 5.31
C ARG A 40 4.72 -12.02 6.16
N GLU A 41 5.58 -12.89 6.68
CA GLU A 41 6.73 -12.49 7.50
C GLU A 41 7.71 -11.61 6.72
N CYS A 42 8.09 -12.01 5.50
CA CYS A 42 8.94 -11.21 4.61
C CYS A 42 8.34 -9.81 4.34
N ALA A 43 7.02 -9.75 4.12
CA ALA A 43 6.32 -8.50 3.89
C ALA A 43 6.29 -7.60 5.14
N LEU A 44 5.98 -8.17 6.31
CA LEU A 44 5.95 -7.43 7.58
C LEU A 44 7.31 -6.86 7.95
N LEU A 45 8.37 -7.66 7.86
CA LEU A 45 9.73 -7.22 8.20
C LEU A 45 10.17 -6.01 7.37
N SER A 46 9.86 -6.01 6.07
CA SER A 46 10.20 -4.89 5.19
C SER A 46 9.38 -3.64 5.53
N LEU A 47 8.09 -3.82 5.80
CA LEU A 47 7.13 -2.75 6.01
C LEU A 47 7.27 -2.07 7.37
N GLU A 48 7.49 -2.83 8.46
CA GLU A 48 7.67 -2.27 9.80
C GLU A 48 8.91 -1.38 9.88
N GLN A 49 10.01 -1.76 9.22
CA GLN A 49 11.23 -0.94 9.14
C GLN A 49 10.96 0.41 8.48
N GLU A 50 10.20 0.43 7.39
CA GLU A 50 9.95 1.64 6.62
C GLU A 50 8.89 2.54 7.26
N LEU A 51 7.82 1.96 7.80
CA LEU A 51 6.80 2.71 8.52
C LEU A 51 7.36 3.39 9.79
N GLY A 52 8.37 2.79 10.42
CA GLY A 52 9.07 3.42 11.54
C GLY A 52 9.85 4.67 11.13
N ILE A 53 10.44 4.68 9.93
CA ILE A 53 11.15 5.85 9.38
C ILE A 53 10.14 6.91 8.91
N LEU A 54 9.00 6.48 8.37
CA LEU A 54 7.97 7.33 7.76
C LEU A 54 6.80 7.59 8.71
N SER A 55 7.09 7.99 9.95
CA SER A 55 6.08 8.13 11.02
C SER A 55 5.03 9.21 10.77
N GLN A 56 5.35 10.22 9.95
CA GLN A 56 4.47 11.37 9.62
C GLN A 56 3.95 11.32 8.17
N ALA A 57 4.33 10.30 7.38
CA ALA A 57 3.96 10.26 5.97
C ALA A 57 2.52 9.74 5.78
N LEU A 58 1.85 10.30 4.77
CA LEU A 58 0.66 9.74 4.17
C LEU A 58 1.04 8.54 3.27
N ILE A 59 0.30 7.45 3.41
CA ILE A 59 0.59 6.17 2.79
C ILE A 59 -0.47 5.89 1.71
N ILE A 60 0.00 5.57 0.51
CA ILE A 60 -0.84 5.26 -0.65
C ILE A 60 -0.66 3.78 -1.00
N PRO A 61 -1.48 2.86 -0.46
CA PRO A 61 -1.45 1.46 -0.84
C PRO A 61 -1.93 1.26 -2.27
N LEU A 62 -1.14 0.54 -3.06
CA LEU A 62 -1.50 0.22 -4.44
C LEU A 62 -2.05 -1.20 -4.52
N GLY A 63 -3.38 -1.33 -4.53
CA GLY A 63 -4.08 -2.59 -4.73
C GLY A 63 -4.33 -3.43 -3.48
N LYS A 64 -5.28 -4.38 -3.62
CA LYS A 64 -5.89 -5.12 -2.51
C LYS A 64 -4.91 -5.91 -1.63
N THR A 65 -3.84 -6.46 -2.19
CA THR A 65 -2.85 -7.23 -1.42
C THR A 65 -2.09 -6.33 -0.45
N VAL A 66 -1.66 -5.14 -0.92
CA VAL A 66 -0.98 -4.15 -0.08
C VAL A 66 -1.95 -3.59 0.96
N GLU A 67 -3.17 -3.25 0.54
CA GLU A 67 -4.20 -2.79 1.48
C GLU A 67 -4.48 -3.79 2.59
N GLY A 68 -4.60 -5.08 2.27
CA GLY A 68 -4.84 -6.13 3.27
C GLY A 68 -3.75 -6.20 4.33
N MET A 69 -2.49 -6.02 3.95
CA MET A 69 -1.37 -6.00 4.89
C MET A 69 -1.39 -4.75 5.78
N LEU A 70 -1.63 -3.57 5.22
CA LEU A 70 -1.70 -2.35 6.02
C LEU A 70 -2.91 -2.36 6.97
N ARG A 71 -4.07 -2.90 6.53
CA ARG A 71 -5.25 -3.06 7.40
C ARG A 71 -4.99 -3.97 8.58
N LEU A 72 -4.19 -5.02 8.39
CA LEU A 72 -3.73 -5.86 9.49
C LEU A 72 -2.93 -5.03 10.51
N LEU A 73 -1.98 -4.21 10.04
CA LEU A 73 -1.19 -3.33 10.92
C LEU A 73 -2.05 -2.28 11.64
N VAL A 74 -3.07 -1.73 10.96
CA VAL A 74 -4.06 -0.84 11.59
C VAL A 74 -4.83 -1.58 12.69
N SER A 75 -5.29 -2.81 12.44
CA SER A 75 -6.00 -3.61 13.44
C SER A 75 -5.14 -4.00 14.64
N GLU A 76 -3.81 -4.09 14.44
CA GLU A 76 -2.82 -4.34 15.50
C GLU A 76 -2.39 -3.06 16.23
N GLY A 77 -2.91 -1.88 15.84
CA GLY A 77 -2.54 -0.59 16.42
C GLY A 77 -1.12 -0.11 16.05
N LYS A 78 -0.49 -0.74 15.07
CA LYS A 78 0.87 -0.42 14.60
C LYS A 78 0.89 0.64 13.50
N LEU A 79 -0.26 0.92 12.90
CA LEU A 79 -0.43 1.93 11.87
C LEU A 79 -1.70 2.73 12.14
N ASP A 80 -1.62 4.04 11.98
CA ASP A 80 -2.78 4.92 12.06
C ASP A 80 -3.57 4.87 10.74
N ASP A 81 -4.86 4.54 10.83
CA ASP A 81 -5.77 4.48 9.69
C ASP A 81 -5.89 5.83 8.98
N GLN A 82 -5.79 6.94 9.73
CA GLN A 82 -5.89 8.29 9.17
C GLN A 82 -4.72 8.65 8.27
N ARG A 83 -3.61 7.90 8.34
CA ARG A 83 -2.45 8.08 7.45
C ARG A 83 -2.58 7.31 6.13
N CYS A 84 -3.65 6.58 5.89
CA CYS A 84 -3.77 5.71 4.71
C CYS A 84 -4.85 6.19 3.74
N LEU A 85 -4.50 6.31 2.45
CA LEU A 85 -5.48 6.54 1.38
C LEU A 85 -5.90 5.21 0.73
N TRP A 86 -7.02 4.66 1.18
CA TRP A 86 -7.52 3.37 0.72
C TRP A 86 -8.21 3.45 -0.65
N GLY A 87 -8.23 2.34 -1.39
CA GLY A 87 -8.99 2.18 -2.62
C GLY A 87 -8.19 2.44 -3.90
N PHE A 88 -6.90 2.77 -3.78
CA PHE A 88 -6.03 3.00 -4.93
C PHE A 88 -5.84 1.72 -5.77
N PRO A 89 -6.03 1.79 -7.09
CA PRO A 89 -5.86 0.64 -7.96
C PRO A 89 -4.38 0.24 -8.07
N HIS A 90 -4.12 -1.08 -8.15
CA HIS A 90 -2.77 -1.55 -8.48
C HIS A 90 -2.35 -1.07 -9.88
N PRO A 91 -1.12 -0.54 -10.08
CA PRO A 91 -0.70 0.09 -11.33
C PRO A 91 -0.49 -0.90 -12.49
N SER A 92 -0.36 -2.21 -12.21
CA SER A 92 -0.12 -3.23 -13.24
C SER A 92 -1.16 -3.21 -14.36
N GLY A 93 -0.70 -3.39 -15.60
CA GLY A 93 -1.50 -3.34 -16.83
C GLY A 93 -2.73 -4.24 -16.85
N ALA A 94 -2.70 -5.39 -16.16
CA ALA A 94 -3.77 -6.38 -16.13
C ALA A 94 -5.09 -5.91 -15.49
N ASN A 95 -5.11 -4.77 -14.79
CA ASN A 95 -6.35 -4.24 -14.21
C ASN A 95 -7.10 -3.35 -15.24
N GLY A 96 -8.06 -3.94 -15.96
CA GLY A 96 -8.89 -3.20 -16.94
C GLY A 96 -9.86 -2.18 -16.33
N HIS A 97 -9.98 -2.13 -15.00
CA HIS A 97 -10.97 -1.30 -14.30
C HIS A 97 -10.36 -0.21 -13.40
N ARG A 98 -9.04 0.06 -13.51
CA ARG A 98 -8.32 1.01 -12.63
C ARG A 98 -9.00 2.37 -12.51
N PHE A 99 -9.45 2.96 -13.62
CA PHE A 99 -10.07 4.28 -13.61
C PHE A 99 -11.40 4.30 -12.87
N LYS A 100 -12.25 3.28 -13.06
CA LYS A 100 -13.53 3.17 -12.35
C LYS A 100 -13.31 2.96 -10.85
N GLN A 101 -12.34 2.11 -10.50
CA GLN A 101 -11.97 1.88 -9.11
C GLN A 101 -11.45 3.16 -8.44
N PHE A 102 -10.55 3.90 -9.11
CA PHE A 102 -10.06 5.15 -8.55
C PHE A 102 -11.20 6.17 -8.37
N ALA A 103 -12.05 6.34 -9.39
CA ALA A 103 -13.18 7.26 -9.32
C ALA A 103 -14.15 6.92 -8.17
N SER A 104 -14.40 5.64 -7.89
CA SER A 104 -15.31 5.22 -6.82
C SER A 104 -14.78 5.47 -5.40
N HIS A 105 -13.46 5.64 -5.23
CA HIS A 105 -12.84 5.88 -3.92
C HIS A 105 -12.29 7.31 -3.79
N GLN A 106 -12.35 8.12 -4.85
CA GLN A 106 -11.75 9.46 -4.88
C GLN A 106 -12.34 10.39 -3.82
N GLU A 107 -13.65 10.32 -3.60
CA GLU A 107 -14.35 11.14 -2.60
C GLU A 107 -13.87 10.82 -1.18
N ASP A 108 -13.84 9.54 -0.81
CA ASP A 108 -13.34 9.08 0.48
C ASP A 108 -11.89 9.50 0.72
N MET A 109 -11.02 9.33 -0.29
CA MET A 109 -9.62 9.74 -0.19
C MET A 109 -9.46 11.25 -0.02
N THR A 110 -10.31 12.03 -0.70
CA THR A 110 -10.29 13.50 -0.57
C THR A 110 -10.69 13.92 0.84
N LYS A 111 -11.67 13.24 1.44
CA LYS A 111 -12.08 13.46 2.82
C LYS A 111 -10.95 13.13 3.80
N THR A 112 -10.32 11.97 3.67
CA THR A 112 -9.16 11.60 4.50
C THR A 112 -8.03 12.64 4.40
N LEU A 113 -7.75 13.14 3.18
CA LEU A 113 -6.75 14.20 2.98
C LEU A 113 -7.10 15.50 3.70
N GLN A 114 -8.36 15.93 3.66
CA GLN A 114 -8.83 17.15 4.33
C GLN A 114 -8.70 17.02 5.85
N ASP A 115 -9.12 15.88 6.41
CA ASP A 115 -9.02 15.60 7.83
C ASP A 115 -7.54 15.58 8.28
N HIS A 116 -6.66 14.98 7.47
CA HIS A 116 -5.22 14.93 7.76
C HIS A 116 -4.56 16.32 7.74
N LEU A 117 -4.89 17.17 6.77
CA LEU A 117 -4.37 18.53 6.66
C LEU A 117 -4.87 19.47 7.77
N TRP A 118 -6.03 19.18 8.36
CA TRP A 118 -6.59 19.97 9.45
C TRP A 118 -6.01 19.59 10.83
N ASN A 119 -5.46 18.38 10.95
CA ASN A 119 -4.90 17.84 12.19
C ASN A 119 -3.36 17.93 12.29
N GLY A 120 -2.68 18.41 11.24
CA GLY A 120 -1.22 18.61 11.18
C GLY A 120 -0.80 20.06 11.37
#